data_AF-A0A532AR34-F1
#
_entry.id   AF-A0A532AR34-F1
#
_cell.length_a   1.000
_cell.length_b   1.000
_cell.length_c   1.000
_cell.angle_alpha   90.00
_cell.angle_beta   90.00
_cell.angle_gamma   90.00
#
_symmetry.space_group_name_H-M   'P 1'
#
loop_
_entity.id
_entity.type
_entity.pdbx_description
1 polymer ?
#
loop_
_entity_poly.entity_id
_entity_poly.type
_entity_poly.pdbx_seq_one_letter_code
_entity_poly.pdbx_strand_id
1 'polypeptide(L)'
;PILTQPGTALAAILLADIWQWTPFMVLIILAGLRALPKEPFEAAAIDGANGIQTFLRLTLPMLRKVIAVAVLIRGVDLFRIYDYVYIITAGGPGTATETLSFYAGRIYFTGDFPYAATLSLIVLVVLIVVSNLFVRLFKVRF
;
A
#
# COMPACT_ATOMS: atom_id res chain seq x y z
N PRO A 1 -17.05 -22.61 -1.59
CA PRO A 1 -15.60 -22.51 -1.91
C PRO A 1 -15.10 -21.12 -1.52
N ILE A 2 -13.82 -20.94 -1.16
CA ILE A 2 -13.34 -19.63 -0.65
C ILE A 2 -13.44 -18.49 -1.69
N LEU A 3 -13.55 -18.83 -2.98
CA LEU A 3 -13.66 -17.87 -4.09
C LEU A 3 -15.11 -17.59 -4.52
N THR A 4 -16.09 -18.31 -3.99
CA THR A 4 -17.51 -18.16 -4.42
C THR A 4 -18.28 -17.11 -3.63
N GLN A 5 -17.76 -16.63 -2.50
CA GLN A 5 -18.40 -15.57 -1.70
C GLN A 5 -17.58 -14.27 -1.85
N PRO A 6 -18.23 -13.10 -2.05
CA PRO A 6 -17.55 -11.81 -2.24
C PRO A 6 -16.50 -11.49 -1.17
N GLY A 7 -16.86 -11.66 0.10
CA GLY A 7 -15.97 -11.33 1.23
C GLY A 7 -14.73 -12.23 1.30
N THR A 8 -14.90 -13.52 1.08
CA THR A 8 -13.78 -14.48 1.15
C THR A 8 -12.88 -14.40 -0.08
N ALA A 9 -13.43 -14.04 -1.25
CA ALA A 9 -12.66 -13.80 -2.47
C ALA A 9 -11.77 -12.56 -2.34
N LEU A 10 -12.30 -11.45 -1.81
CA LEU A 10 -11.51 -10.25 -1.53
C LEU A 10 -10.42 -10.52 -0.47
N ALA A 11 -10.76 -11.28 0.58
CA ALA A 11 -9.79 -11.65 1.61
C ALA A 11 -8.62 -12.48 1.03
N ALA A 12 -8.88 -13.39 0.09
CA ALA A 12 -7.82 -14.15 -0.57
C ALA A 12 -6.85 -13.25 -1.36
N ILE A 13 -7.37 -12.25 -2.08
CA ILE A 13 -6.56 -11.24 -2.79
C ILE A 13 -5.71 -10.45 -1.79
N LEU A 14 -6.33 -9.93 -0.72
CA LEU A 14 -5.63 -9.14 0.30
C LEU A 14 -4.51 -9.94 0.97
N LEU A 15 -4.76 -11.21 1.30
CA LEU A 15 -3.75 -12.05 1.93
C LEU A 15 -2.55 -12.30 1.02
N ALA A 16 -2.78 -12.61 -0.26
CA ALA A 16 -1.70 -12.81 -1.23
C ALA A 16 -0.87 -11.53 -1.41
N ASP A 17 -1.54 -10.40 -1.54
CA ASP A 17 -0.92 -9.09 -1.71
C ASP A 17 -0.09 -8.65 -0.49
N ILE A 18 -0.68 -8.76 0.72
CA ILE A 18 0.00 -8.46 1.97
C ILE A 18 1.23 -9.36 2.12
N TRP A 19 1.10 -10.66 1.86
CA TRP A 19 2.20 -11.61 2.02
C TRP A 19 3.38 -11.28 1.10
N GLN A 20 3.12 -11.00 -0.18
CA GLN A 20 4.17 -10.70 -1.14
C GLN A 20 4.90 -9.38 -0.85
N TRP A 21 4.17 -8.35 -0.39
CA TRP A 21 4.73 -7.00 -0.18
C TRP A 21 5.28 -6.75 1.23
N THR A 22 4.93 -7.57 2.21
CA THR A 22 5.42 -7.43 3.59
C THR A 22 6.95 -7.39 3.69
N PRO A 23 7.73 -8.27 3.02
CA PRO A 23 9.19 -8.24 3.11
C PRO A 23 9.79 -6.90 2.67
N PHE A 24 9.28 -6.31 1.59
CA PHE A 24 9.73 -5.02 1.10
C PHE A 24 9.45 -3.89 2.10
N MET A 25 8.26 -3.88 2.71
CA MET A 25 7.91 -2.89 3.74
C MET A 25 8.79 -3.03 4.99
N VAL A 26 9.07 -4.26 5.40
CA VAL A 26 9.98 -4.53 6.52
C VAL A 26 11.37 -4.00 6.23
N LEU A 27 11.89 -4.16 5.00
CA LEU A 27 13.21 -3.64 4.62
C LEU A 27 13.28 -2.10 4.66
N ILE A 28 12.24 -1.40 4.17
CA ILE A 28 12.17 0.06 4.25
C ILE A 28 12.17 0.53 5.71
N ILE A 29 11.31 -0.08 6.54
CA ILE A 29 11.19 0.28 7.95
C ILE A 29 12.48 -0.05 8.71
N LEU A 30 13.13 -1.18 8.41
CA LEU A 30 14.40 -1.58 9.01
C LEU A 30 15.53 -0.62 8.65
N ALA A 31 15.60 -0.16 7.39
CA ALA A 31 16.56 0.86 6.98
C ALA A 31 16.33 2.17 7.75
N GLY A 32 15.06 2.58 7.88
CA GLY A 32 14.68 3.74 8.69
C GLY A 32 15.07 3.60 10.17
N LEU A 33 14.85 2.42 10.76
CA LEU A 33 15.21 2.10 12.14
C LEU A 33 16.72 2.21 12.37
N ARG A 34 17.53 1.68 11.45
CA ARG A 34 19.00 1.74 11.53
C ARG A 34 19.55 3.16 11.40
N ALA A 35 18.82 4.05 10.74
CA ALA A 35 19.21 5.45 10.57
C ALA A 35 18.85 6.34 11.77
N LEU A 36 18.13 5.83 12.76
CA LEU A 36 17.74 6.63 13.93
C LEU A 36 18.95 6.89 14.85
N PRO A 37 19.07 8.11 15.40
CA PRO A 37 20.07 8.42 16.43
C PRO A 37 19.84 7.58 17.69
N LYS A 38 20.92 7.19 18.38
CA LYS A 38 20.86 6.32 19.58
C LYS A 38 20.58 7.10 20.86
N GLU A 39 20.98 8.37 20.89
CA GLU A 39 20.95 9.24 22.07
C GLU A 39 19.54 9.35 22.69
N PRO A 40 18.43 9.49 21.92
CA PRO A 40 17.09 9.53 22.51
C PRO A 40 16.67 8.21 23.17
N PHE A 41 17.18 7.07 22.70
CA PHE A 41 16.88 5.76 23.25
C PHE A 41 17.67 5.50 24.54
N GLU A 42 18.93 5.93 24.59
CA GLU A 42 19.75 5.87 25.80
C GLU A 42 19.18 6.76 26.90
N ALA A 43 18.73 7.97 26.57
CA ALA A 43 18.05 8.87 27.50
C ALA A 43 16.77 8.24 28.07
N ALA A 44 15.92 7.66 27.20
CA ALA A 44 14.71 6.98 27.64
C ALA A 44 14.98 5.76 28.54
N ALA A 45 16.10 5.06 28.34
CA ALA A 45 16.51 3.96 29.21
C ALA A 45 16.90 4.46 30.61
N ILE A 46 17.59 5.61 30.70
CA ILE A 46 17.93 6.26 31.97
C ILE A 46 16.66 6.74 32.70
N ASP A 47 15.69 7.27 31.95
CA ASP A 47 14.39 7.72 32.48
C ASP A 47 13.44 6.56 32.87
N GLY A 48 13.87 5.31 32.71
CA GLY A 48 13.09 4.13 33.08
C GLY A 48 11.90 3.83 32.15
N ALA A 49 11.94 4.32 30.91
CA ALA A 49 10.89 4.05 29.93
C ALA A 49 10.85 2.57 29.54
N ASN A 50 9.65 1.97 29.54
CA ASN A 50 9.48 0.58 29.12
C ASN A 50 9.41 0.45 27.58
N GLY A 51 9.56 -0.77 27.05
CA GLY A 51 9.62 -1.01 25.60
C GLY A 51 8.41 -0.51 24.80
N ILE A 52 7.20 -0.55 25.38
CA ILE A 52 5.98 -0.04 24.71
C ILE A 52 6.00 1.48 24.66
N GLN A 53 6.41 2.15 25.74
CA GLN A 53 6.58 3.60 25.79
C GLN A 53 7.63 4.06 24.79
N THR A 54 8.79 3.40 24.75
CA THR A 54 9.85 3.69 23.78
C THR A 54 9.35 3.49 22.35
N PHE A 55 8.63 2.41 22.06
CA PHE A 55 8.08 2.18 20.72
C PHE A 55 7.07 3.27 20.30
N LEU A 56 6.07 3.56 21.13
CA LEU A 56 4.98 4.47 20.78
C LEU A 56 5.39 5.96 20.83
N ARG A 57 6.31 6.34 21.73
CA ARG A 57 6.70 7.74 21.94
C ARG A 57 7.99 8.15 21.24
N LEU A 58 8.90 7.20 20.96
CA LEU A 58 10.16 7.48 20.27
C LEU A 58 10.19 6.83 18.90
N THR A 59 10.20 5.49 18.84
CA THR A 59 10.42 4.76 17.57
C THR A 59 9.40 5.14 16.50
N LEU A 60 8.10 5.03 16.80
CA LEU A 60 7.02 5.28 15.84
C LEU A 60 6.99 6.75 15.36
N PRO A 61 7.05 7.77 16.25
CA PRO A 61 7.12 9.17 15.82
C PRO A 61 8.39 9.52 15.03
N MET A 62 9.53 8.94 15.37
CA MET A 62 10.78 9.17 14.63
C MET A 62 10.76 8.53 13.24
N LEU A 63 10.12 7.36 13.12
CA LEU A 63 9.91 6.68 11.83
C LEU A 63 8.81 7.26 10.97
N ARG A 64 7.99 8.20 11.48
CA ARG A 64 6.79 8.70 10.77
C ARG A 64 7.03 9.10 9.31
N LYS A 65 8.20 9.68 9.01
CA LYS A 65 8.56 10.09 7.65
C LYS A 65 8.85 8.88 6.76
N VAL A 66 9.62 7.91 7.27
CA VAL A 66 9.92 6.66 6.57
C VAL A 66 8.64 5.87 6.32
N ILE A 67 7.76 5.77 7.33
CA ILE A 67 6.45 5.11 7.22
C ILE A 67 5.58 5.83 6.19
N ALA A 68 5.54 7.17 6.21
CA ALA A 68 4.76 7.93 5.22
C ALA A 68 5.22 7.66 3.78
N VAL A 69 6.54 7.60 3.55
CA VAL A 69 7.09 7.25 2.23
C VAL A 69 6.74 5.80 1.86
N ALA A 70 6.88 4.85 2.77
CA ALA A 70 6.52 3.44 2.55
C ALA A 70 5.04 3.28 2.19
N VAL A 71 4.15 3.95 2.93
CA VAL A 71 2.70 3.94 2.69
C VAL A 71 2.35 4.62 1.36
N LEU A 72 3.03 5.71 0.99
CA LEU A 72 2.81 6.37 -0.30
C LEU A 72 3.16 5.43 -1.46
N ILE A 73 4.33 4.79 -1.40
CA ILE A 73 4.78 3.81 -2.41
C ILE A 73 3.77 2.65 -2.49
N ARG A 74 3.36 2.10 -1.34
CA ARG A 74 2.34 1.04 -1.28
C ARG A 74 1.01 1.48 -1.87
N GLY A 75 0.56 2.69 -1.54
CA GLY A 75 -0.69 3.23 -2.01
C GLY A 75 -0.71 3.33 -3.54
N VAL A 76 0.35 3.89 -4.14
CA VAL A 76 0.50 3.99 -5.60
C VAL A 76 0.44 2.59 -6.26
N ASP A 77 1.11 1.60 -5.69
CA ASP A 77 1.08 0.23 -6.21
C ASP A 77 -0.33 -0.40 -6.13
N LEU A 78 -1.02 -0.23 -4.99
CA LEU A 78 -2.38 -0.75 -4.78
C LEU A 78 -3.41 -0.21 -5.77
N PHE A 79 -3.31 1.07 -6.15
CA PHE A 79 -4.22 1.64 -7.16
C PHE A 79 -4.08 0.96 -8.54
N ARG A 80 -2.92 0.36 -8.80
CA ARG A 80 -2.58 -0.33 -10.05
C ARG A 80 -2.76 -1.84 -9.97
N ILE A 81 -3.39 -2.35 -8.91
CA ILE A 81 -3.56 -3.79 -8.69
C ILE A 81 -4.35 -4.43 -9.85
N TYR A 82 -3.70 -5.38 -10.51
CA TYR A 82 -4.25 -6.14 -11.64
C TYR A 82 -4.02 -7.64 -11.45
N ASP A 83 -2.77 -8.04 -11.25
CA ASP A 83 -2.36 -9.45 -11.29
C ASP A 83 -3.06 -10.32 -10.26
N TYR A 84 -3.14 -9.88 -9.00
CA TYR A 84 -3.82 -10.67 -7.95
C TYR A 84 -5.31 -10.85 -8.24
N VAL A 85 -5.97 -9.81 -8.74
CA VAL A 85 -7.40 -9.88 -9.11
C VAL A 85 -7.57 -10.85 -10.28
N TYR A 86 -6.72 -10.75 -11.30
CA TYR A 86 -6.79 -11.61 -12.48
C TYR A 86 -6.52 -13.08 -12.15
N ILE A 87 -5.46 -13.37 -11.40
CA ILE A 87 -5.02 -14.73 -11.12
C ILE A 87 -5.94 -15.45 -10.14
N ILE A 88 -6.43 -14.76 -9.09
CA ILE A 88 -7.14 -15.41 -7.98
C ILE A 88 -8.65 -15.49 -8.26
N THR A 89 -9.25 -14.42 -8.80
CA THR A 89 -10.71 -14.33 -8.92
C THR A 89 -11.21 -14.02 -10.32
N ALA A 90 -10.33 -13.55 -11.22
CA ALA A 90 -10.71 -12.98 -12.51
C ALA A 90 -11.81 -11.88 -12.39
N GLY A 91 -11.80 -11.12 -11.28
CA GLY A 91 -12.81 -10.10 -10.96
C GLY A 91 -14.05 -10.62 -10.22
N GLY A 92 -14.17 -11.93 -10.01
CA GLY A 92 -15.31 -12.58 -9.39
C GLY A 92 -15.33 -12.59 -7.85
N PRO A 93 -16.41 -13.13 -7.23
CA PRO A 93 -17.65 -13.58 -7.86
C PRO A 93 -18.48 -12.41 -8.42
N GLY A 94 -19.00 -12.55 -9.65
CA GLY A 94 -19.59 -11.42 -10.37
C GLY A 94 -18.54 -10.35 -10.69
N THR A 95 -18.72 -9.15 -10.16
CA THR A 95 -17.76 -8.02 -10.23
C THR A 95 -17.22 -7.62 -8.85
N ALA A 96 -17.38 -8.49 -7.83
CA ALA A 96 -17.13 -8.13 -6.44
C ALA A 96 -15.67 -7.79 -6.11
N THR A 97 -14.72 -8.27 -6.90
CA THR A 97 -13.28 -7.96 -6.73
C THR A 97 -12.71 -7.15 -7.88
N GLU A 98 -13.59 -6.65 -8.77
CA GLU A 98 -13.20 -5.88 -9.94
C GLU A 98 -12.65 -4.50 -9.54
N THR A 99 -11.44 -4.20 -10.00
CA THR A 99 -10.81 -2.88 -9.85
C THR A 99 -10.83 -2.11 -11.17
N LEU A 100 -10.67 -0.79 -11.12
CA LEU A 100 -10.55 0.05 -12.33
C LEU A 100 -9.42 -0.42 -13.25
N SER A 101 -8.27 -0.78 -12.67
CA SER A 101 -7.11 -1.30 -13.40
C SER A 101 -7.40 -2.65 -14.05
N PHE A 102 -8.10 -3.55 -13.34
CA PHE A 102 -8.58 -4.82 -13.90
C PHE A 102 -9.56 -4.60 -15.06
N TYR A 103 -10.54 -3.72 -14.87
CA TYR A 103 -11.55 -3.41 -15.88
C TYR A 103 -10.91 -2.85 -17.16
N ALA A 104 -9.97 -1.90 -17.03
CA ALA A 104 -9.23 -1.35 -18.18
C ALA A 104 -8.48 -2.45 -18.94
N GLY A 105 -7.82 -3.37 -18.25
CA GLY A 105 -7.15 -4.51 -18.87
C GLY A 105 -8.13 -5.46 -19.58
N ARG A 106 -9.31 -5.73 -18.98
CA ARG A 106 -10.36 -6.53 -19.64
C ARG A 106 -10.79 -5.91 -20.96
N ILE A 107 -11.04 -4.60 -21.00
CA ILE A 107 -11.41 -3.91 -22.25
C ILE A 107 -10.27 -3.94 -23.26
N TYR A 108 -9.02 -3.76 -22.83
CA TYR A 108 -7.86 -3.84 -23.71
C TYR A 108 -7.81 -5.17 -24.48
N PHE A 109 -8.04 -6.30 -23.79
CA PHE A 109 -8.05 -7.62 -24.43
C PHE A 109 -9.29 -7.91 -25.30
N THR A 110 -10.34 -7.10 -25.21
CA THR A 110 -11.49 -7.16 -26.15
C THR A 110 -11.23 -6.42 -27.47
N GLY A 111 -10.13 -5.67 -27.58
CA GLY A 111 -9.72 -4.95 -28.79
C GLY A 111 -10.10 -3.47 -28.83
N ASP A 112 -10.84 -2.96 -27.83
CA ASP A 112 -11.12 -1.53 -27.70
C ASP A 112 -9.98 -0.82 -26.94
N PHE A 113 -8.85 -0.67 -27.64
CA PHE A 113 -7.68 0.00 -27.10
C PHE A 113 -7.92 1.47 -26.72
N PRO A 114 -8.66 2.28 -27.51
CA PRO A 114 -8.93 3.68 -27.16
C PRO A 114 -9.69 3.83 -25.84
N TYR A 115 -10.70 2.99 -25.60
CA TYR A 115 -11.45 3.04 -24.35
C TYR A 115 -10.61 2.60 -23.15
N ALA A 116 -9.86 1.51 -23.29
CA ALA A 116 -8.94 1.03 -22.24
C ALA A 116 -7.85 2.07 -21.89
N ALA A 117 -7.31 2.76 -22.90
CA ALA A 117 -6.35 3.83 -22.69
C ALA A 117 -6.96 5.01 -21.94
N THR A 118 -8.21 5.39 -22.27
CA THR A 118 -8.94 6.47 -21.59
C THR A 118 -9.16 6.15 -20.12
N LEU A 119 -9.59 4.92 -19.80
CA LEU A 119 -9.72 4.45 -18.42
C LEU A 119 -8.39 4.51 -17.66
N SER A 120 -7.30 4.07 -18.30
CA SER A 120 -5.96 4.09 -17.70
C SER A 120 -5.48 5.51 -17.40
N LEU A 121 -5.80 6.48 -18.27
CA LEU A 121 -5.52 7.90 -18.04
C LEU A 121 -6.35 8.48 -16.88
N ILE A 122 -7.62 8.10 -16.75
CA ILE A 122 -8.45 8.50 -15.61
C ILE A 122 -7.85 7.97 -14.30
N VAL A 123 -7.43 6.71 -14.27
CA VAL A 123 -6.75 6.11 -13.11
C VAL A 123 -5.46 6.87 -12.79
N LEU A 124 -4.67 7.25 -13.80
CA LEU A 124 -3.47 8.05 -13.61
C LEU A 124 -3.77 9.42 -12.98
N VAL A 125 -4.79 10.12 -13.46
CA VAL A 125 -5.19 11.42 -12.89
C VAL A 125 -5.62 11.27 -11.43
N VAL A 126 -6.46 10.27 -11.12
CA VAL A 126 -6.89 9.97 -9.75
C VAL A 126 -5.67 9.67 -8.87
N LEU A 127 -4.74 8.85 -9.35
CA LEU A 127 -3.52 8.50 -8.63
C LEU A 127 -2.67 9.75 -8.34
N ILE A 128 -2.45 10.63 -9.32
CA ILE A 128 -1.71 11.88 -9.14
C ILE A 128 -2.37 12.75 -8.06
N VAL A 129 -3.70 12.90 -8.10
CA VAL A 129 -4.45 13.70 -7.12
C VAL A 129 -4.32 13.11 -5.72
N VAL A 130 -4.54 11.80 -5.56
CA VAL A 130 -4.45 11.11 -4.27
C VAL A 130 -3.03 11.15 -3.71
N SER A 131 -2.01 10.89 -4.53
CA SER A 131 -0.60 10.97 -4.11
C SER A 131 -0.21 12.39 -3.68
N ASN A 132 -0.63 13.42 -4.41
CA ASN A 132 -0.35 14.81 -4.03
C ASN A 132 -1.06 15.19 -2.72
N LEU A 133 -2.32 14.78 -2.55
CA LEU A 133 -3.07 14.99 -1.33
C LEU A 133 -2.38 14.31 -0.14
N PHE A 134 -1.93 13.07 -0.31
CA PHE A 134 -1.18 12.34 0.70
C PHE A 134 0.10 13.07 1.12
N VAL A 135 0.94 13.49 0.16
CA VAL A 135 2.18 14.22 0.44
C VAL A 135 1.91 15.51 1.22
N ARG A 136 0.85 16.26 0.85
CA ARG A 136 0.46 17.50 1.53
C ARG A 136 -0.02 17.23 2.97
N LEU A 137 -0.88 16.23 3.18
CA LEU A 137 -1.43 15.88 4.49
C LEU A 137 -0.35 15.40 5.46
N PHE A 138 0.53 14.50 4.99
CA PHE A 138 1.60 13.93 5.82
C PHE A 138 2.85 14.81 5.91
N LYS A 139 2.82 16.02 5.30
CA LYS A 139 3.92 17.00 5.26
C LYS A 139 5.26 16.32 4.95
N VAL A 140 5.26 15.41 3.98
CA VAL A 140 6.46 14.72 3.53
C VAL A 140 7.31 15.76 2.79
N ARG A 141 8.20 16.45 3.51
CA ARG A 141 9.24 17.29 2.91
C ARG A 141 10.38 16.36 2.52
N PHE A 142 10.58 16.23 1.21
CA PHE A 142 11.76 15.65 0.58
C PHE A 142 12.97 16.54 0.83
#